data_AF-A0A9D3QI14-F1
#
_entry.id   AF-A0A9D3QI14-F1
#
_cell.length_a   1.000
_cell.length_b   1.000
_cell.length_c   1.000
_cell.angle_alpha   90.00
_cell.angle_beta   90.00
_cell.angle_gamma   90.00
#
_symmetry.space_group_name_H-M   'P 1'
#
loop_
_entity.id
_entity.type
_entity.pdbx_description
1 polymer ?
#
loop_
_entity_poly.entity_id
_entity_poly.type
_entity_poly.pdbx_seq_one_letter_code
_entity_poly.pdbx_strand_id
1 'polypeptide(L)'
;MASHEDGVFNQLEDRVRLLTDENVQLRDKNERLFNRLGNLQSKLGQLAGSKTDLSSRLVISEEEKLRITKDLIDVQIQTNKMREQYEAENFELKTKILSQENQLMELEIERDRLKRDLQYTRGSLQGVDKSHKDLADEYITLKSNYLALSEAHEKEVARNEELSAELLGLAKSQDALLRQQENQARSRALYGEAAHELERVRALVSRMSQRRVRPEDLAASEKERKALERSLIGNQDQIKEELERLKKSYEEQQRRLEEKVVAMGKEQQENKRAIRSTQHKLAEQSAALLSSQSQLKEVEAENSRLQMQVKELNEEYRARLVRYLQDLAEYVDGLRDGQDNTQRPPERAHMKNFVDSMLQDVRASYKSREEQLASAARAYKKRLQKLIKTHEALLIAYRMQREQILALGERGLDPGPPESHFGLADSELQGEQSRELQRLREDKARLESQLRDALDQKNVPANPAQSVGFQEARNSGKLTEDAWADIRKQLREFTHSTQEEQERERVQLISRATVAEEQVSELQEYVDKHLARYKQEVTRLRRLLGTEAGRALSACAPEPRGPHRPKRNPSYEI
;
A
#
# COMPACT_ATOMS: atom_id res chain seq x y z
N MET A 1 152.95 -23.41 34.25
CA MET A 1 151.53 -23.31 34.68
C MET A 1 150.77 -22.18 33.98
N ALA A 2 151.42 -21.20 33.35
CA ALA A 2 150.74 -20.11 32.63
C ALA A 2 150.07 -20.51 31.29
N SER A 3 150.54 -21.56 30.60
CA SER A 3 150.05 -21.94 29.26
C SER A 3 148.80 -22.83 29.24
N HIS A 4 148.36 -23.37 30.40
CA HIS A 4 147.10 -24.12 30.50
C HIS A 4 145.90 -23.22 30.85
N GLU A 5 146.12 -22.12 31.56
CA GLU A 5 145.08 -21.14 31.89
C GLU A 5 144.64 -20.34 30.65
N ASP A 6 145.57 -19.94 29.78
CA ASP A 6 145.25 -19.26 28.51
C ASP A 6 144.47 -20.14 27.52
N GLY A 7 144.73 -21.46 27.51
CA GLY A 7 144.00 -22.42 26.66
C GLY A 7 142.57 -22.68 27.13
N VAL A 8 142.36 -22.75 28.45
CA VAL A 8 141.01 -22.89 29.05
C VAL A 8 140.24 -21.58 28.94
N PHE A 9 140.91 -20.44 29.07
CA PHE A 9 140.31 -19.12 28.88
C PHE A 9 139.85 -18.90 27.44
N ASN A 10 140.67 -19.24 26.43
CA ASN A 10 140.27 -19.18 25.03
C ASN A 10 139.11 -20.14 24.69
N GLN A 11 139.08 -21.35 25.25
CA GLN A 11 137.96 -22.29 25.07
C GLN A 11 136.68 -21.78 25.73
N LEU A 12 136.77 -21.12 26.88
CA LEU A 12 135.64 -20.46 27.54
C LEU A 12 135.15 -19.26 26.73
N GLU A 13 136.05 -18.43 26.19
CA GLU A 13 135.69 -17.31 25.31
C GLU A 13 134.99 -17.80 24.03
N ASP A 14 135.50 -18.84 23.38
CA ASP A 14 134.86 -19.43 22.19
C ASP A 14 133.51 -20.07 22.53
N ARG A 15 133.38 -20.73 23.69
CA ARG A 15 132.10 -21.27 24.19
C ARG A 15 131.10 -20.15 24.47
N VAL A 16 131.55 -19.04 25.06
CA VAL A 16 130.71 -17.86 25.31
C VAL A 16 130.28 -17.25 23.99
N ARG A 17 131.18 -17.07 23.01
CA ARG A 17 130.83 -16.57 21.67
C ARG A 17 129.79 -17.45 20.98
N LEU A 18 129.98 -18.77 20.96
CA LEU A 18 129.01 -19.72 20.41
C LEU A 18 127.64 -19.64 21.10
N LEU A 19 127.60 -19.57 22.42
CA LEU A 19 126.35 -19.40 23.18
C LEU A 19 125.72 -18.03 22.95
N THR A 20 126.51 -17.01 22.66
CA THR A 20 126.03 -15.65 22.33
C THR A 20 125.39 -15.65 20.94
N ASP A 21 126.06 -16.24 19.96
CA ASP A 21 125.55 -16.41 18.59
C ASP A 21 124.29 -17.28 18.56
N GLU A 22 124.27 -18.38 19.31
CA GLU A 22 123.09 -19.23 19.47
C GLU A 22 121.93 -18.47 20.13
N ASN A 23 122.19 -17.67 21.17
CA ASN A 23 121.18 -16.80 21.77
C ASN A 23 120.64 -15.75 20.79
N VAL A 24 121.49 -15.16 19.96
CA VAL A 24 121.05 -14.23 18.91
C VAL A 24 120.17 -14.96 17.90
N GLN A 25 120.57 -16.13 17.42
CA GLN A 25 119.75 -16.93 16.51
C GLN A 25 118.41 -17.36 17.13
N LEU A 26 118.38 -17.68 18.42
CA LEU A 26 117.16 -18.01 19.15
C LEU A 26 116.25 -16.78 19.32
N ARG A 27 116.84 -15.60 19.57
CA ARG A 27 116.09 -14.33 19.60
C ARG A 27 115.48 -14.01 18.24
N ASP A 28 116.24 -14.13 17.15
CA ASP A 28 115.72 -13.93 15.79
C ASP A 28 114.60 -14.91 15.43
N LYS A 29 114.76 -16.19 15.82
CA LYS A 29 113.73 -17.22 15.62
C LYS A 29 112.48 -16.89 16.44
N ASN A 30 112.62 -16.49 17.69
CA ASN A 30 111.52 -16.08 18.55
C ASN A 30 110.81 -14.85 17.99
N GLU A 31 111.54 -13.84 17.51
CA GLU A 31 110.96 -12.65 16.89
C GLU A 31 110.16 -12.99 15.63
N ARG A 32 110.68 -13.88 14.78
CA ARG A 32 109.92 -14.41 13.62
C ARG A 32 108.66 -15.15 14.04
N LEU A 33 108.73 -15.93 15.12
CA LEU A 33 107.56 -16.63 15.67
C LEU A 33 106.53 -15.66 16.25
N PHE A 34 106.94 -14.62 16.97
CA PHE A 34 106.05 -13.57 17.47
C PHE A 34 105.37 -12.80 16.34
N ASN A 35 106.12 -12.42 15.30
CA ASN A 35 105.55 -11.77 14.12
C ASN A 35 104.55 -12.69 13.40
N ARG A 36 104.85 -13.98 13.29
CA ARG A 36 103.92 -14.96 12.71
C ARG A 36 102.68 -15.16 13.57
N LEU A 37 102.82 -15.21 14.90
CA LEU A 37 101.70 -15.28 15.84
C LEU A 37 100.82 -14.03 15.74
N GLY A 38 101.41 -12.84 15.69
CA GLY A 38 100.67 -11.58 15.50
C GLY A 38 99.92 -11.54 14.16
N ASN A 39 100.54 -12.02 13.07
CA ASN A 39 99.88 -12.15 11.77
C ASN A 39 98.71 -13.15 11.81
N LEU A 40 98.86 -14.28 12.50
CA LEU A 40 97.77 -15.25 12.69
C LEU A 40 96.65 -14.68 13.55
N GLN A 41 96.97 -13.96 14.63
CA GLN A 41 95.99 -13.31 15.48
C GLN A 41 95.22 -12.20 14.73
N SER A 42 95.92 -11.41 13.90
CA SER A 42 95.29 -10.40 13.04
C SER A 42 94.33 -11.04 12.03
N LYS A 43 94.77 -12.11 11.34
CA LYS A 43 93.91 -12.87 10.41
C LYS A 43 92.70 -13.49 11.12
N LEU A 44 92.88 -14.01 12.33
CA LEU A 44 91.78 -14.55 13.13
C LEU A 44 90.79 -13.45 13.53
N GLY A 45 91.28 -12.27 13.90
CA GLY A 45 90.44 -11.09 14.19
C GLY A 45 89.65 -10.63 12.97
N GLN A 46 90.28 -10.56 11.79
CA GLN A 46 89.60 -10.26 10.53
C GLN A 46 88.57 -11.33 10.16
N LEU A 47 88.91 -12.62 10.34
CA LEU A 47 87.98 -13.72 10.09
C LEU A 47 86.77 -13.64 11.02
N ALA A 48 86.98 -13.37 12.32
CA ALA A 48 85.91 -13.19 13.29
C ALA A 48 85.01 -12.01 12.93
N GLY A 49 85.59 -10.86 12.55
CA GLY A 49 84.84 -9.68 12.08
C GLY A 49 84.02 -9.96 10.81
N SER A 50 84.63 -10.61 9.81
CA SER A 50 83.90 -10.99 8.59
C SER A 50 82.77 -12.00 8.85
N LYS A 51 82.97 -12.92 9.81
CA LYS A 51 81.94 -13.88 10.22
C LYS A 51 80.76 -13.16 10.90
N THR A 52 81.03 -12.18 11.79
CA THR A 52 79.97 -11.39 12.43
C THR A 52 79.23 -10.52 11.42
N ASP A 53 79.93 -9.91 10.46
CA ASP A 53 79.32 -9.09 9.40
C ASP A 53 78.45 -9.92 8.44
N LEU A 54 78.90 -11.13 8.07
CA LEU A 54 78.09 -12.04 7.26
C LEU A 54 76.85 -12.50 8.03
N SER A 55 76.98 -12.80 9.32
CA SER A 55 75.85 -13.18 10.17
C SER A 55 74.84 -12.05 10.33
N SER A 56 75.27 -10.81 10.50
CA SER A 56 74.37 -9.65 10.62
C SER A 56 73.63 -9.36 9.32
N ARG A 57 74.32 -9.43 8.18
CA ARG A 57 73.70 -9.31 6.84
C ARG A 57 72.68 -10.42 6.59
N LEU A 58 72.96 -11.64 7.01
CA LEU A 58 72.01 -12.75 6.88
C LEU A 58 70.73 -12.46 7.68
N VAL A 59 70.86 -12.03 8.94
CA VAL A 59 69.71 -11.67 9.79
C VAL A 59 68.87 -10.56 9.14
N ILE A 60 69.50 -9.48 8.66
CA ILE A 60 68.77 -8.39 7.98
C ILE A 60 68.05 -8.92 6.73
N SER A 61 68.70 -9.79 5.94
CA SER A 61 68.07 -10.37 4.75
C SER A 61 66.89 -11.29 5.08
N GLU A 62 66.93 -11.99 6.23
CA GLU A 62 65.83 -12.81 6.71
C GLU A 62 64.68 -11.94 7.23
N GLU A 63 64.97 -10.86 7.95
CA GLU A 63 63.99 -9.87 8.40
C GLU A 63 63.28 -9.19 7.22
N GLU A 64 64.02 -8.80 6.18
CA GLU A 64 63.45 -8.23 4.95
C GLU A 64 62.57 -9.24 4.20
N LYS A 65 63.00 -10.50 4.08
CA LYS A 65 62.16 -11.57 3.50
C LYS A 65 60.88 -11.75 4.29
N LEU A 66 60.95 -11.81 5.62
CA LEU A 66 59.79 -11.93 6.49
C LEU A 66 58.85 -10.72 6.30
N ARG A 67 59.39 -9.52 6.22
CA ARG A 67 58.61 -8.30 5.95
C ARG A 67 57.90 -8.35 4.60
N ILE A 68 58.60 -8.73 3.52
CA ILE A 68 57.99 -8.89 2.19
C ILE A 68 56.90 -9.97 2.20
N THR A 69 57.15 -11.11 2.86
CA THR A 69 56.14 -12.18 2.95
C THR A 69 54.91 -11.74 3.74
N LYS A 70 55.09 -10.94 4.80
CA LYS A 70 53.99 -10.35 5.55
C LYS A 70 53.18 -9.40 4.67
N ASP A 71 53.84 -8.47 3.98
CA ASP A 71 53.17 -7.50 3.10
C ASP A 71 52.41 -8.20 1.97
N LEU A 72 52.97 -9.29 1.42
CA LEU A 72 52.28 -10.12 0.42
C LEU A 72 51.02 -10.77 0.99
N ILE A 73 51.08 -11.33 2.20
CA ILE A 73 49.91 -11.92 2.87
C ILE A 73 48.87 -10.83 3.16
N ASP A 74 49.28 -9.65 3.61
CA ASP A 74 48.37 -8.53 3.87
C ASP A 74 47.64 -8.10 2.60
N VAL A 75 48.33 -8.02 1.45
CA VAL A 75 47.72 -7.75 0.14
C VAL A 75 46.78 -8.88 -0.29
N GLN A 76 47.13 -10.15 -0.06
CA GLN A 76 46.25 -11.28 -0.35
C GLN A 76 44.97 -11.23 0.50
N ILE A 77 45.08 -10.89 1.79
CA ILE A 77 43.94 -10.72 2.68
C ILE A 77 43.06 -9.55 2.20
N GLN A 78 43.66 -8.41 1.84
CA GLN A 78 42.90 -7.27 1.29
C GLN A 78 42.19 -7.63 -0.02
N THR A 79 42.87 -8.36 -0.91
CA THR A 79 42.29 -8.84 -2.18
C THR A 79 41.11 -9.77 -1.93
N ASN A 80 41.23 -10.71 -0.99
CA ASN A 80 40.13 -11.60 -0.61
C ASN A 80 38.97 -10.83 0.02
N LYS A 81 39.22 -9.85 0.90
CA LYS A 81 38.17 -8.98 1.47
C LYS A 81 37.42 -8.20 0.40
N MET A 82 38.12 -7.63 -0.57
CA MET A 82 37.48 -6.94 -1.70
C MET A 82 36.64 -7.92 -2.52
N ARG A 83 37.14 -9.13 -2.77
CA ARG A 83 36.39 -10.17 -3.48
C ARG A 83 35.12 -10.59 -2.74
N GLU A 84 35.19 -10.79 -1.43
CA GLU A 84 34.03 -11.09 -0.59
C GLU A 84 32.97 -9.98 -0.65
N GLN A 85 33.41 -8.71 -0.62
CA GLN A 85 32.51 -7.57 -0.79
C GLN A 85 31.83 -7.57 -2.17
N TYR A 86 32.59 -7.79 -3.24
CA TYR A 86 32.02 -7.88 -4.59
C TYR A 86 31.03 -9.05 -4.72
N GLU A 87 31.34 -10.21 -4.14
CA GLU A 87 30.44 -11.36 -4.14
C GLU A 87 29.15 -11.03 -3.35
N ALA A 88 29.25 -10.40 -2.18
CA ALA A 88 28.10 -9.96 -1.39
C ALA A 88 27.22 -8.93 -2.14
N GLU A 89 27.82 -7.88 -2.71
CA GLU A 89 27.11 -6.89 -3.53
C GLU A 89 26.43 -7.54 -4.73
N ASN A 90 27.08 -8.52 -5.38
CA ASN A 90 26.49 -9.24 -6.50
C ASN A 90 25.29 -10.09 -6.07
N PHE A 91 25.34 -10.73 -4.89
CA PHE A 91 24.18 -11.43 -4.33
C PHE A 91 23.03 -10.46 -4.01
N GLU A 92 23.31 -9.30 -3.42
CA GLU A 92 22.30 -8.27 -3.15
C GLU A 92 21.66 -7.75 -4.44
N LEU A 93 22.47 -7.46 -5.46
CA LEU A 93 22.00 -7.00 -6.77
C LEU A 93 21.15 -8.07 -7.44
N LYS A 94 21.57 -9.34 -7.43
CA LYS A 94 20.80 -10.45 -7.97
C LYS A 94 19.45 -10.61 -7.25
N THR A 95 19.43 -10.43 -5.93
CA THR A 95 18.20 -10.46 -5.13
C THR A 95 17.27 -9.31 -5.52
N LYS A 96 17.80 -8.10 -5.71
CA LYS A 96 17.03 -6.94 -6.18
C LYS A 96 16.47 -7.17 -7.59
N ILE A 97 17.26 -7.69 -8.52
CA ILE A 97 16.82 -8.03 -9.88
C ILE A 97 15.65 -9.02 -9.82
N LEU A 98 15.77 -10.12 -9.08
CA LEU A 98 14.67 -11.09 -8.94
C LEU A 98 13.40 -10.46 -8.34
N SER A 99 13.54 -9.57 -7.35
CA SER A 99 12.38 -8.86 -6.80
C SER A 99 11.71 -7.93 -7.82
N GLN A 100 12.51 -7.27 -8.66
CA GLN A 100 12.01 -6.39 -9.73
C GLN A 100 11.38 -7.19 -10.87
N GLU A 101 11.95 -8.34 -11.24
CA GLU A 101 11.37 -9.26 -12.21
C GLU A 101 10.00 -9.80 -11.74
N ASN A 102 9.87 -10.14 -10.46
CA ASN A 102 8.59 -10.53 -9.88
C ASN A 102 7.56 -9.40 -9.93
N GLN A 103 7.94 -8.18 -9.55
CA GLN A 103 7.06 -7.00 -9.64
C GLN A 103 6.66 -6.69 -11.08
N LEU A 104 7.59 -6.82 -12.05
CA LEU A 104 7.28 -6.65 -13.46
C LEU A 104 6.27 -7.70 -13.93
N MET A 105 6.43 -8.96 -13.54
CA MET A 105 5.51 -10.03 -13.90
C MET A 105 4.11 -9.81 -13.31
N GLU A 106 4.01 -9.35 -12.06
CA GLU A 106 2.73 -8.95 -11.44
C GLU A 106 2.06 -7.81 -12.23
N LEU A 107 2.80 -6.76 -12.57
CA LEU A 107 2.31 -5.64 -13.38
C LEU A 107 1.87 -6.08 -14.79
N GLU A 108 2.55 -7.05 -15.40
CA GLU A 108 2.14 -7.60 -16.70
C GLU A 108 0.82 -8.37 -16.61
N ILE A 109 0.61 -9.14 -15.54
CA ILE A 109 -0.65 -9.84 -15.28
C ILE A 109 -1.78 -8.83 -15.07
N GLU A 110 -1.56 -7.78 -14.29
CA GLU A 110 -2.53 -6.70 -14.07
C GLU A 110 -2.86 -5.96 -15.37
N ARG A 111 -1.85 -5.61 -16.17
CA ARG A 111 -2.03 -5.01 -17.49
C ARG A 111 -2.92 -5.89 -18.37
N ASP A 112 -2.69 -7.19 -18.40
CA ASP A 112 -3.44 -8.10 -19.26
C ASP A 112 -4.85 -8.40 -18.72
N ARG A 113 -5.07 -8.27 -17.42
CA ARG A 113 -6.41 -8.22 -16.82
C ARG A 113 -7.16 -6.97 -17.26
N LEU A 114 -6.55 -5.79 -17.09
CA LEU A 114 -7.17 -4.52 -17.49
C LEU A 114 -7.47 -4.47 -18.99
N LYS A 115 -6.59 -5.02 -19.84
CA LYS A 115 -6.88 -5.15 -21.29
C LYS A 115 -8.12 -6.00 -21.56
N ARG A 116 -8.32 -7.11 -20.84
CA ARG A 116 -9.52 -7.96 -20.97
C ARG A 116 -10.77 -7.20 -20.51
N ASP A 117 -10.70 -6.49 -19.40
CA ASP A 117 -11.82 -5.70 -18.88
C ASP A 117 -12.17 -4.54 -19.82
N LEU A 118 -11.18 -3.90 -20.43
CA LEU A 118 -11.38 -2.88 -21.47
C LEU A 118 -12.02 -3.48 -22.74
N GLN A 119 -11.61 -4.67 -23.17
CA GLN A 119 -12.25 -5.34 -24.30
C GLN A 119 -13.70 -5.72 -23.99
N TYR A 120 -13.96 -6.22 -22.79
CA TYR A 120 -15.30 -6.58 -22.34
C TYR A 120 -16.23 -5.36 -22.29
N THR A 121 -15.80 -4.28 -21.62
CA THR A 121 -16.57 -3.03 -21.52
C THR A 121 -16.80 -2.40 -22.89
N ARG A 122 -15.79 -2.41 -23.77
CA ARG A 122 -15.94 -1.98 -25.17
C ARG A 122 -16.97 -2.82 -25.93
N GLY A 123 -16.97 -4.14 -25.74
CA GLY A 123 -17.95 -5.04 -26.34
C GLY A 123 -19.38 -4.77 -25.83
N SER A 124 -19.52 -4.56 -24.53
CA SER A 124 -20.80 -4.20 -23.90
C SER A 124 -21.33 -2.86 -24.42
N LEU A 125 -20.47 -1.84 -24.50
CA LEU A 125 -20.82 -0.53 -25.05
C LEU A 125 -21.28 -0.64 -26.52
N GLN A 126 -20.56 -1.41 -27.34
CA GLN A 126 -20.97 -1.67 -28.72
C GLN A 126 -22.33 -2.41 -28.80
N GLY A 127 -22.62 -3.30 -27.85
CA GLY A 127 -23.93 -3.94 -27.73
C GLY A 127 -25.05 -2.94 -27.43
N VAL A 128 -24.82 -2.05 -26.46
CA VAL A 128 -25.76 -0.98 -26.11
C VAL A 128 -25.97 -0.02 -27.29
N ASP A 129 -24.90 0.39 -27.98
CA ASP A 129 -24.99 1.25 -29.16
C ASP A 129 -25.82 0.63 -30.28
N LYS A 130 -25.73 -0.69 -30.49
CA LYS A 130 -26.59 -1.40 -31.45
C LYS A 130 -28.04 -1.38 -31.00
N SER A 131 -28.32 -1.75 -29.74
CA SER A 131 -29.69 -1.72 -29.22
C SER A 131 -30.34 -0.33 -29.27
N HIS A 132 -29.55 0.74 -29.06
CA HIS A 132 -30.03 2.11 -29.19
C HIS A 132 -30.37 2.46 -30.65
N LYS A 133 -29.56 2.00 -31.62
CA LYS A 133 -29.85 2.17 -33.05
C LYS A 133 -31.13 1.43 -33.43
N ASP A 134 -31.26 0.17 -33.01
CA ASP A 134 -32.45 -0.64 -33.27
C ASP A 134 -33.71 0.03 -32.69
N LEU A 135 -33.64 0.53 -31.44
CA LEU A 135 -34.75 1.26 -30.83
C LEU A 135 -35.09 2.58 -31.54
N ALA A 136 -34.07 3.29 -32.04
CA ALA A 136 -34.29 4.51 -32.83
C ALA A 136 -34.99 4.19 -34.16
N ASP A 137 -34.59 3.10 -34.83
CA ASP A 137 -35.23 2.64 -36.06
C ASP A 137 -36.69 2.20 -35.78
N GLU A 138 -36.93 1.46 -34.70
CA GLU A 138 -38.28 1.12 -34.24
C GLU A 138 -39.12 2.37 -33.97
N TYR A 139 -38.58 3.38 -33.30
CA TYR A 139 -39.27 4.65 -33.05
C TYR A 139 -39.62 5.37 -34.36
N ILE A 140 -38.71 5.38 -35.34
CA ILE A 140 -38.97 5.97 -36.67
C ILE A 140 -40.11 5.23 -37.36
N THR A 141 -40.10 3.89 -37.37
CA THR A 141 -41.19 3.10 -37.97
C THR A 141 -42.53 3.35 -37.27
N LEU A 142 -42.54 3.37 -35.93
CA LEU A 142 -43.73 3.62 -35.13
C LEU A 142 -44.28 5.03 -35.40
N LYS A 143 -43.42 6.04 -35.46
CA LYS A 143 -43.80 7.41 -35.82
C LYS A 143 -44.42 7.48 -37.22
N SER A 144 -43.85 6.77 -38.20
CA SER A 144 -44.42 6.71 -39.55
C SER A 144 -45.81 6.05 -39.56
N ASN A 145 -46.02 4.99 -38.77
CA ASN A 145 -47.30 4.32 -38.64
C ASN A 145 -48.35 5.22 -37.99
N TYR A 146 -48.00 5.96 -36.93
CA TYR A 146 -48.90 6.93 -36.30
C TYR A 146 -49.28 8.06 -37.25
N LEU A 147 -48.34 8.57 -38.04
CA LEU A 147 -48.62 9.59 -39.05
C LEU A 147 -49.61 9.06 -40.10
N ALA A 148 -49.37 7.85 -40.63
CA ALA A 148 -50.29 7.23 -41.58
C ALA A 148 -51.69 6.98 -40.99
N LEU A 149 -51.78 6.58 -39.72
CA LEU A 149 -53.04 6.39 -39.02
C LEU A 149 -53.77 7.73 -38.79
N SER A 150 -53.03 8.79 -38.45
CA SER A 150 -53.58 10.14 -38.32
C SER A 150 -54.17 10.63 -39.64
N GLU A 151 -53.44 10.48 -40.75
CA GLU A 151 -53.93 10.82 -42.09
C GLU A 151 -55.17 10.00 -42.48
N ALA A 152 -55.21 8.71 -42.15
CA ALA A 152 -56.38 7.86 -42.38
C ALA A 152 -57.58 8.31 -41.53
N HIS A 153 -57.35 8.67 -40.27
CA HIS A 153 -58.38 9.20 -39.39
C HIS A 153 -58.94 10.53 -39.90
N GLU A 154 -58.07 11.47 -40.31
CA GLU A 154 -58.49 12.73 -40.92
C GLU A 154 -59.34 12.52 -42.18
N LYS A 155 -59.00 11.55 -43.03
CA LYS A 155 -59.80 11.18 -44.20
C LYS A 155 -61.18 10.64 -43.81
N GLU A 156 -61.29 9.83 -42.77
CA GLU A 156 -62.58 9.33 -42.26
C GLU A 156 -63.41 10.44 -41.61
N VAL A 157 -62.77 11.38 -40.90
CA VAL A 157 -63.45 12.57 -40.37
C VAL A 157 -64.02 13.41 -41.51
N ALA A 158 -63.23 13.68 -42.56
CA ALA A 158 -63.70 14.41 -43.73
C ALA A 158 -64.89 13.71 -44.41
N ARG A 159 -64.84 12.38 -44.57
CA ARG A 159 -65.98 11.59 -45.10
C ARG A 159 -67.22 11.68 -44.23
N ASN A 160 -67.06 11.61 -42.91
CA ASN A 160 -68.20 11.75 -41.99
C ASN A 160 -68.78 13.17 -42.01
N GLU A 161 -67.95 14.20 -42.17
CA GLU A 161 -68.40 15.58 -42.35
C GLU A 161 -69.19 15.75 -43.67
N GLU A 162 -68.71 15.16 -44.77
CA GLU A 162 -69.42 15.10 -46.06
C GLU A 162 -70.77 14.40 -45.91
N LEU A 163 -70.80 13.20 -45.31
CA LEU A 163 -72.03 12.45 -45.09
C LEU A 163 -73.02 13.20 -44.18
N SER A 164 -72.50 13.87 -43.14
CA SER A 164 -73.31 14.71 -42.25
C SER A 164 -73.91 15.91 -42.99
N ALA A 165 -73.15 16.52 -43.91
CA ALA A 165 -73.63 17.59 -44.76
C ALA A 165 -74.70 17.10 -45.75
N GLU A 166 -74.53 15.91 -46.33
CA GLU A 166 -75.52 15.26 -47.19
C GLU A 166 -76.82 14.95 -46.43
N LEU A 167 -76.72 14.37 -45.23
CA LEU A 167 -77.88 14.10 -44.36
C LEU A 167 -78.61 15.39 -43.97
N LEU A 168 -77.88 16.46 -43.64
CA LEU A 168 -78.45 17.78 -43.42
C LEU A 168 -79.14 18.33 -44.67
N GLY A 169 -78.56 18.11 -45.86
CA GLY A 169 -79.17 18.45 -47.14
C GLY A 169 -80.48 17.70 -47.38
N LEU A 170 -80.49 16.38 -47.13
CA LEU A 170 -81.69 15.54 -47.23
C LEU A 170 -82.76 15.97 -46.23
N ALA A 171 -82.41 16.22 -44.96
CA ALA A 171 -83.33 16.72 -43.96
C ALA A 171 -83.95 18.07 -44.38
N LYS A 172 -83.15 19.01 -44.88
CA LYS A 172 -83.65 20.28 -45.44
C LYS A 172 -84.60 20.07 -46.62
N SER A 173 -84.31 19.11 -47.50
CA SER A 173 -85.18 18.77 -48.64
C SER A 173 -86.50 18.13 -48.19
N GLN A 174 -86.46 17.27 -47.16
CA GLN A 174 -87.63 16.66 -46.54
C GLN A 174 -88.50 17.72 -45.86
N ASP A 175 -87.90 18.65 -45.11
CA ASP A 175 -88.61 19.79 -44.52
C ASP A 175 -89.25 20.68 -45.60
N ALA A 176 -88.58 20.88 -46.74
CA ALA A 176 -89.15 21.62 -47.87
C ALA A 176 -90.35 20.90 -48.49
N LEU A 177 -90.29 19.56 -48.64
CA LEU A 177 -91.40 18.73 -49.10
C LEU A 177 -92.56 18.72 -48.10
N LEU A 178 -92.29 18.63 -46.81
CA LEU A 178 -93.31 18.74 -45.75
C LEU A 178 -93.98 20.11 -45.79
N ARG A 179 -93.21 21.20 -45.91
CA ARG A 179 -93.78 22.55 -46.13
C ARG A 179 -94.61 22.62 -47.41
N GLN A 180 -94.21 21.96 -48.49
CA GLN A 180 -94.97 21.91 -49.73
C GLN A 180 -96.27 21.12 -49.56
N GLN A 181 -96.25 19.98 -48.87
CA GLN A 181 -97.44 19.19 -48.52
C GLN A 181 -98.37 19.96 -47.59
N GLU A 182 -97.85 20.65 -46.57
CA GLU A 182 -98.63 21.53 -45.72
C GLU A 182 -99.26 22.68 -46.52
N ASN A 183 -98.54 23.29 -47.46
CA ASN A 183 -99.09 24.34 -48.32
C ASN A 183 -100.15 23.81 -49.29
N GLN A 184 -99.99 22.59 -49.81
CA GLN A 184 -101.02 21.91 -50.59
C GLN A 184 -102.23 21.52 -49.74
N ALA A 185 -102.01 21.07 -48.49
CA ALA A 185 -103.06 20.77 -47.53
C ALA A 185 -103.81 22.03 -47.10
N ARG A 186 -103.11 23.16 -46.87
CA ARG A 186 -103.71 24.49 -46.66
C ARG A 186 -104.51 24.94 -47.87
N SER A 187 -104.01 24.72 -49.08
CA SER A 187 -104.76 25.02 -50.31
C SER A 187 -106.01 24.14 -50.43
N ARG A 188 -105.93 22.84 -50.13
CA ARG A 188 -107.09 21.93 -50.05
C ARG A 188 -108.06 22.31 -48.93
N ALA A 189 -107.56 22.79 -47.79
CA ALA A 189 -108.36 23.27 -46.68
C ALA A 189 -109.11 24.56 -47.05
N LEU A 190 -108.54 25.46 -47.85
CA LEU A 190 -109.26 26.62 -48.40
C LEU A 190 -110.41 26.18 -49.35
N TYR A 191 -110.22 25.13 -50.14
CA TYR A 191 -111.32 24.52 -50.92
C TYR A 191 -112.35 23.80 -50.03
N GLY A 192 -111.93 23.20 -48.91
CA GLY A 192 -112.80 22.57 -47.91
C GLY A 192 -113.58 23.57 -47.06
N GLU A 193 -113.00 24.71 -46.70
CA GLU A 193 -113.68 25.81 -46.02
C GLU A 193 -114.76 26.43 -46.90
N ALA A 194 -114.57 26.51 -48.22
CA ALA A 194 -115.63 26.91 -49.15
C ALA A 194 -116.81 25.90 -49.18
N ALA A 195 -116.55 24.60 -48.96
CA ALA A 195 -117.58 23.57 -48.83
C ALA A 195 -118.27 23.58 -47.45
N HIS A 196 -117.51 23.82 -46.38
CA HIS A 196 -118.03 23.88 -45.01
C HIS A 196 -118.75 25.20 -44.67
N GLU A 197 -118.47 26.32 -45.36
CA GLU A 197 -119.29 27.54 -45.28
C GLU A 197 -120.74 27.30 -45.78
N LEU A 198 -120.94 26.49 -46.82
CA LEU A 198 -122.28 26.10 -47.29
C LEU A 198 -123.02 25.19 -46.30
N GLU A 199 -122.29 24.47 -45.45
CA GLU A 199 -122.82 23.54 -44.45
C GLU A 199 -123.04 24.22 -43.08
N ARG A 200 -122.21 25.20 -42.71
CA ARG A 200 -122.40 26.08 -41.54
C ARG A 200 -123.65 26.95 -41.64
N VAL A 201 -124.02 27.41 -42.84
CA VAL A 201 -125.29 28.13 -43.08
C VAL A 201 -126.51 27.22 -42.94
N ARG A 202 -126.38 25.91 -43.20
CA ARG A 202 -127.46 24.91 -42.93
C ARG A 202 -127.53 24.47 -41.48
N ALA A 203 -126.41 24.45 -40.75
CA ALA A 203 -126.35 23.96 -39.38
C ALA A 203 -126.74 24.98 -38.30
N LEU A 204 -126.74 26.29 -38.61
CA LEU A 204 -127.15 27.35 -37.67
C LEU A 204 -128.67 27.49 -37.46
N VAL A 205 -129.50 26.80 -38.25
CA VAL A 205 -130.97 26.89 -38.19
C VAL A 205 -131.63 25.70 -37.46
N SER A 206 -130.90 24.62 -37.13
CA SER A 206 -131.51 23.38 -36.64
C SER A 206 -131.15 22.93 -35.22
N ARG A 207 -130.48 23.73 -34.39
CA ARG A 207 -130.20 23.34 -32.99
C ARG A 207 -130.43 24.45 -31.96
N MET A 208 -131.68 24.89 -31.90
CA MET A 208 -132.29 25.51 -30.70
C MET A 208 -133.37 24.58 -30.17
N SER A 209 -133.01 23.54 -29.40
CA SER A 209 -133.94 22.87 -28.46
C SER A 209 -133.24 21.84 -27.55
N GLN A 210 -132.98 22.28 -26.32
CA GLN A 210 -132.97 21.50 -25.06
C GLN A 210 -132.02 20.30 -24.90
N ARG A 211 -131.10 20.37 -23.90
CA ARG A 211 -131.31 19.75 -22.57
C ARG A 211 -130.23 20.14 -21.56
N ARG A 212 -130.65 20.16 -20.29
CA ARG A 212 -129.94 20.45 -19.03
C ARG A 212 -128.81 19.45 -18.71
N VAL A 213 -127.87 19.82 -17.81
CA VAL A 213 -127.51 19.13 -16.54
C VAL A 213 -126.41 19.93 -15.78
N ARG A 214 -126.31 19.66 -14.48
CA ARG A 214 -125.79 20.39 -13.31
C ARG A 214 -124.24 20.45 -13.14
N PRO A 215 -123.74 21.28 -12.21
CA PRO A 215 -122.34 21.34 -11.78
C PRO A 215 -122.09 20.50 -10.52
N GLU A 216 -121.04 19.67 -10.51
CA GLU A 216 -120.35 19.14 -9.32
C GLU A 216 -119.13 18.33 -9.78
N ASP A 217 -117.92 18.74 -9.38
CA ASP A 217 -116.72 17.91 -9.12
C ASP A 217 -115.48 18.80 -8.93
N LEU A 218 -115.31 19.33 -7.71
CA LEU A 218 -114.08 19.94 -7.21
C LEU A 218 -113.58 19.15 -5.98
N ALA A 219 -113.25 17.87 -6.17
CA ALA A 219 -112.77 17.02 -5.08
C ALA A 219 -111.72 15.98 -5.51
N ALA A 220 -110.70 16.40 -6.27
CA ALA A 220 -109.56 15.55 -6.64
C ALA A 220 -108.19 16.21 -6.30
N SER A 221 -107.94 16.59 -5.04
CA SER A 221 -106.61 17.10 -4.65
C SER A 221 -106.10 16.77 -3.23
N GLU A 222 -106.85 16.06 -2.37
CA GLU A 222 -106.35 15.80 -1.00
C GLU A 222 -105.61 14.47 -0.82
N LYS A 223 -105.90 13.45 -1.64
CA LYS A 223 -105.23 12.14 -1.54
C LYS A 223 -103.82 12.14 -2.13
N GLU A 224 -103.58 12.89 -3.21
CA GLU A 224 -102.25 13.04 -3.81
C GLU A 224 -101.31 13.91 -2.95
N ARG A 225 -101.87 14.91 -2.26
CA ARG A 225 -101.12 15.73 -1.30
C ARG A 225 -100.59 14.93 -0.12
N LYS A 226 -101.40 14.03 0.45
CA LYS A 226 -100.99 13.14 1.56
C LYS A 226 -99.99 12.06 1.13
N ALA A 227 -99.97 11.66 -0.14
CA ALA A 227 -98.97 10.73 -0.68
C ALA A 227 -97.60 11.42 -0.86
N LEU A 228 -97.59 12.67 -1.34
CA LEU A 228 -96.39 13.50 -1.44
C LEU A 228 -95.84 13.91 -0.07
N GLU A 229 -96.69 14.21 0.92
CA GLU A 229 -96.29 14.54 2.29
C GLU A 229 -95.55 13.38 2.98
N ARG A 230 -96.00 12.14 2.79
CA ARG A 230 -95.32 10.95 3.34
C ARG A 230 -93.99 10.67 2.66
N SER A 231 -93.87 10.96 1.36
CA SER A 231 -92.61 10.85 0.62
C SER A 231 -91.60 11.94 0.99
N LEU A 232 -92.06 13.15 1.31
CA LEU A 232 -91.19 14.27 1.69
C LEU A 232 -90.67 14.16 3.13
N ILE A 233 -91.48 13.62 4.05
CA ILE A 233 -91.08 13.40 5.45
C ILE A 233 -90.11 12.21 5.58
N GLY A 234 -90.32 11.12 4.82
CA GLY A 234 -89.41 9.96 4.83
C GLY A 234 -88.00 10.24 4.27
N ASN A 235 -87.87 11.21 3.36
CA ASN A 235 -86.58 11.60 2.77
C ASN A 235 -85.82 12.64 3.62
N GLN A 236 -86.45 13.22 4.64
CA GLN A 236 -85.85 14.26 5.47
C GLN A 236 -84.68 13.73 6.30
N ASP A 237 -84.74 12.48 6.77
CA ASP A 237 -83.66 11.87 7.54
C ASP A 237 -82.50 11.40 6.64
N GLN A 238 -82.79 10.94 5.41
CA GLN A 238 -81.77 10.61 4.42
C GLN A 238 -80.94 11.85 4.03
N ILE A 239 -81.60 12.99 3.81
CA ILE A 239 -80.93 14.27 3.53
C ILE A 239 -80.07 14.72 4.72
N LYS A 240 -80.53 14.53 5.97
CA LYS A 240 -79.71 14.82 7.16
C LYS A 240 -78.48 13.92 7.25
N GLU A 241 -78.63 12.63 7.00
CA GLU A 241 -77.51 11.69 6.99
C GLU A 241 -76.49 12.03 5.89
N GLU A 242 -76.95 12.40 4.69
CA GLU A 242 -76.08 12.84 3.61
C GLU A 242 -75.34 14.14 3.95
N LEU A 243 -76.03 15.11 4.57
CA LEU A 243 -75.41 16.34 5.07
C LEU A 243 -74.37 16.06 6.17
N GLU A 244 -74.64 15.12 7.07
CA GLU A 244 -73.66 14.71 8.08
C GLU A 244 -72.46 13.98 7.47
N ARG A 245 -72.68 13.10 6.47
CA ARG A 245 -71.61 12.44 5.71
C ARG A 245 -70.75 13.47 4.99
N LEU A 246 -71.37 14.44 4.31
CA LEU A 246 -70.68 15.56 3.67
C LEU A 246 -69.87 16.37 4.68
N LYS A 247 -70.47 16.75 5.82
CA LYS A 247 -69.79 17.51 6.88
C LYS A 247 -68.58 16.76 7.43
N LYS A 248 -68.71 15.46 7.74
CA LYS A 248 -67.59 14.61 8.17
C LYS A 248 -66.50 14.55 7.11
N SER A 249 -66.86 14.40 5.83
CA SER A 249 -65.88 14.39 4.74
C SER A 249 -65.13 15.72 4.58
N TYR A 250 -65.81 16.86 4.78
CA TYR A 250 -65.17 18.18 4.78
C TYR A 250 -64.26 18.38 6.00
N GLU A 251 -64.69 17.94 7.19
CA GLU A 251 -63.86 17.97 8.40
C GLU A 251 -62.61 17.10 8.24
N GLU A 252 -62.73 15.92 7.63
CA GLU A 252 -61.58 15.06 7.31
C GLU A 252 -60.64 15.70 6.28
N GLN A 253 -61.19 16.32 5.23
CA GLN A 253 -60.39 17.06 4.24
C GLN A 253 -59.67 18.24 4.90
N GLN A 254 -60.34 18.98 5.79
CA GLN A 254 -59.75 20.09 6.53
C GLN A 254 -58.63 19.59 7.45
N ARG A 255 -58.84 18.51 8.21
CA ARG A 255 -57.80 17.89 9.04
C ARG A 255 -56.60 17.43 8.21
N ARG A 256 -56.83 16.79 7.06
CA ARG A 256 -55.74 16.40 6.14
C ARG A 256 -54.95 17.59 5.62
N LEU A 257 -55.59 18.73 5.37
CA LEU A 257 -54.91 19.96 4.96
C LEU A 257 -54.11 20.57 6.11
N GLU A 258 -54.67 20.62 7.32
CA GLU A 258 -53.98 21.08 8.53
C GLU A 258 -52.75 20.21 8.85
N GLU A 259 -52.88 18.89 8.76
CA GLU A 259 -51.77 17.94 8.93
C GLU A 259 -50.67 18.16 7.89
N LYS A 260 -51.03 18.37 6.61
CA LYS A 260 -50.06 18.69 5.55
C LYS A 260 -49.33 20.00 5.82
N VAL A 261 -50.02 21.03 6.29
CA VAL A 261 -49.40 22.32 6.64
C VAL A 261 -48.43 22.15 7.81
N VAL A 262 -48.80 21.37 8.84
CA VAL A 262 -47.92 21.07 9.97
C VAL A 262 -46.71 20.25 9.54
N ALA A 263 -46.90 19.25 8.68
CA ALA A 263 -45.81 18.44 8.12
C ALA A 263 -44.82 19.30 7.32
N MET A 264 -45.32 20.12 6.38
CA MET A 264 -44.48 21.06 5.63
C MET A 264 -43.76 22.06 6.55
N GLY A 265 -44.40 22.52 7.64
CA GLY A 265 -43.76 23.39 8.63
C GLY A 265 -42.59 22.73 9.36
N LYS A 266 -42.73 21.44 9.72
CA LYS A 266 -41.65 20.64 10.33
C LYS A 266 -40.51 20.43 9.34
N GLU A 267 -40.81 19.99 8.11
CA GLU A 267 -39.80 19.82 7.05
C GLU A 267 -39.06 21.13 6.76
N GLN A 268 -39.76 22.27 6.70
CA GLN A 268 -39.12 23.57 6.50
C GLN A 268 -38.18 23.92 7.67
N GLN A 269 -38.56 23.58 8.90
CA GLN A 269 -37.69 23.82 10.06
C GLN A 269 -36.48 22.89 10.09
N GLU A 270 -36.64 21.62 9.71
CA GLU A 270 -35.54 20.66 9.55
C GLU A 270 -34.58 21.09 8.44
N ASN A 271 -35.10 21.50 7.29
CA ASN A 271 -34.32 22.06 6.19
C ASN A 271 -33.53 23.30 6.65
N LYS A 272 -34.14 24.21 7.43
CA LYS A 272 -33.42 25.37 8.02
C LYS A 272 -32.32 24.94 8.97
N ARG A 273 -32.51 23.89 9.78
CA ARG A 273 -31.47 23.35 10.67
C ARG A 273 -30.34 22.72 9.87
N ALA A 274 -30.65 21.96 8.81
CA ALA A 274 -29.66 21.35 7.91
C ALA A 274 -28.84 22.42 7.16
N ILE A 275 -29.47 23.51 6.73
CA ILE A 275 -28.76 24.64 6.11
C ILE A 275 -27.81 25.29 7.11
N ARG A 276 -28.22 25.50 8.37
CA ARG A 276 -27.33 26.06 9.40
C ARG A 276 -26.17 25.13 9.75
N SER A 277 -26.41 23.82 9.83
CA SER A 277 -25.35 22.86 10.12
C SER A 277 -24.34 22.75 8.97
N THR A 278 -24.80 22.78 7.72
CA THR A 278 -23.91 22.84 6.54
C THR A 278 -23.13 24.15 6.48
N GLN A 279 -23.76 25.30 6.77
CA GLN A 279 -23.07 26.58 6.90
C GLN A 279 -22.00 26.58 8.00
N HIS A 280 -22.29 25.97 9.17
CA HIS A 280 -21.31 25.85 10.25
C HIS A 280 -20.11 24.98 9.83
N LYS A 281 -20.37 23.83 9.20
CA LYS A 281 -19.31 22.96 8.67
C LYS A 281 -18.46 23.66 7.61
N LEU A 282 -19.09 24.42 6.71
CA LEU A 282 -18.38 25.23 5.71
C LEU A 282 -17.51 26.30 6.38
N ALA A 283 -18.00 26.95 7.44
CA ALA A 283 -17.21 27.92 8.20
C ALA A 283 -16.00 27.26 8.90
N GLU A 284 -16.18 26.11 9.54
CA GLU A 284 -15.09 25.32 10.14
C GLU A 284 -14.04 24.91 9.10
N GLN A 285 -14.47 24.39 7.95
CA GLN A 285 -13.58 24.03 6.84
C GLN A 285 -12.84 25.25 6.29
N SER A 286 -13.52 26.40 6.16
CA SER A 286 -12.87 27.64 5.71
C SER A 286 -11.81 28.13 6.72
N ALA A 287 -12.06 28.00 8.03
CA ALA A 287 -11.10 28.35 9.06
C ALA A 287 -9.89 27.40 9.08
N ALA A 288 -10.11 26.09 8.89
CA ALA A 288 -9.04 25.10 8.75
C ALA A 288 -8.21 25.31 7.46
N LEU A 289 -8.85 25.72 6.37
CA LEU A 289 -8.15 26.08 5.14
C LEU A 289 -7.27 27.32 5.34
N LEU A 290 -7.78 28.35 6.03
CA LEU A 290 -7.00 29.56 6.32
C LEU A 290 -5.82 29.28 7.25
N SER A 291 -5.99 28.43 8.27
CA SER A 291 -4.90 28.07 9.17
C SER A 291 -3.82 27.23 8.46
N SER A 292 -4.21 26.30 7.59
CA SER A 292 -3.24 25.55 6.77
C SER A 292 -2.54 26.44 5.74
N GLN A 293 -3.22 27.41 5.13
CA GLN A 293 -2.59 28.42 4.27
C GLN A 293 -1.60 29.32 5.03
N SER A 294 -1.90 29.69 6.28
CA SER A 294 -0.97 30.42 7.15
C SER A 294 0.30 29.60 7.40
N GLN A 295 0.14 28.33 7.78
CA GLN A 295 1.26 27.42 8.03
C GLN A 295 2.12 27.22 6.77
N LEU A 296 1.49 27.13 5.59
CA LEU A 296 2.21 27.03 4.33
C LEU A 296 3.08 28.27 4.09
N LYS A 297 2.54 29.48 4.29
CA LYS A 297 3.30 30.72 4.17
C LYS A 297 4.44 30.83 5.18
N GLU A 298 4.22 30.38 6.42
CA GLU A 298 5.27 30.31 7.45
C GLU A 298 6.41 29.39 7.01
N VAL A 299 6.09 28.20 6.50
CA VAL A 299 7.08 27.24 5.99
C VAL A 299 7.80 27.79 4.75
N GLU A 300 7.11 28.50 3.85
CA GLU A 300 7.73 29.17 2.70
C GLU A 300 8.71 30.27 3.14
N ALA A 301 8.34 31.06 4.16
CA ALA A 301 9.22 32.07 4.74
C ALA A 301 10.43 31.43 5.44
N GLU A 302 10.23 30.34 6.17
CA GLU A 302 11.33 29.54 6.75
C GLU A 302 12.25 28.97 5.66
N ASN A 303 11.70 28.44 4.57
CA ASN A 303 12.48 27.92 3.45
C ASN A 303 13.32 29.03 2.81
N SER A 304 12.74 30.22 2.61
CA SER A 304 13.46 31.39 2.10
C SER A 304 14.59 31.82 3.05
N ARG A 305 14.34 31.82 4.37
CA ARG A 305 15.36 32.11 5.39
C ARG A 305 16.50 31.08 5.38
N LEU A 306 16.18 29.80 5.33
CA LEU A 306 17.16 28.72 5.25
C LEU A 306 17.97 28.80 3.97
N GLN A 307 17.35 29.15 2.84
CA GLN A 307 18.04 29.35 1.58
C GLN A 307 19.05 30.50 1.66
N MET A 308 18.72 31.60 2.34
CA MET A 308 19.65 32.69 2.58
C MET A 308 20.81 32.26 3.51
N GLN A 309 20.52 31.55 4.60
CA GLN A 309 21.57 31.01 5.48
C GLN A 309 22.54 30.07 4.75
N VAL A 310 22.05 29.26 3.81
CA VAL A 310 22.92 28.41 2.97
C VAL A 310 23.81 29.26 2.05
N LYS A 311 23.29 30.37 1.49
CA LYS A 311 24.09 31.29 0.68
C LYS A 311 25.17 31.97 1.51
N GLU A 312 24.82 32.48 2.68
CA GLU A 312 25.74 33.12 3.62
C GLU A 312 26.86 32.16 4.04
N LEU A 313 26.51 30.93 4.45
CA LEU A 313 27.50 29.92 4.80
C LEU A 313 28.41 29.57 3.60
N ASN A 314 27.87 29.44 2.40
CA ASN A 314 28.68 29.18 1.20
C ASN A 314 29.63 30.34 0.87
N GLU A 315 29.19 31.59 1.06
CA GLU A 315 30.03 32.77 0.92
C GLU A 315 31.12 32.81 1.99
N GLU A 316 30.81 32.46 3.24
CA GLU A 316 31.81 32.30 4.30
C GLU A 316 32.84 31.20 3.98
N TYR A 317 32.40 30.04 3.46
CA TYR A 317 33.31 28.98 3.03
C TYR A 317 34.24 29.46 1.91
N ARG A 318 33.69 30.17 0.91
CA ARG A 318 34.50 30.77 -0.17
C ARG A 318 35.48 31.80 0.36
N ALA A 319 35.05 32.68 1.26
CA ALA A 319 35.92 33.69 1.87
C ALA A 319 37.05 33.06 2.69
N ARG A 320 36.77 32.00 3.46
CA ARG A 320 37.79 31.23 4.19
C ARG A 320 38.78 30.56 3.24
N LEU A 321 38.30 29.91 2.17
CA LEU A 321 39.17 29.31 1.14
C LEU A 321 40.07 30.34 0.45
N VAL A 322 39.52 31.52 0.11
CA VAL A 322 40.29 32.62 -0.48
C VAL A 322 41.36 33.11 0.49
N ARG A 323 41.03 33.26 1.78
CA ARG A 323 41.99 33.65 2.81
C ARG A 323 43.09 32.61 2.98
N TYR A 324 42.72 31.33 3.00
CA TYR A 324 43.69 30.24 3.03
C TYR A 324 44.64 30.23 1.82
N LEU A 325 44.14 30.57 0.62
CA LEU A 325 44.95 30.72 -0.59
C LEU A 325 45.83 31.97 -0.56
N GLN A 326 45.34 33.09 -0.02
CA GLN A 326 46.10 34.32 0.17
C GLN A 326 47.24 34.12 1.17
N ASP A 327 46.96 33.51 2.32
CA ASP A 327 47.96 33.20 3.35
C ASP A 327 49.04 32.23 2.80
N LEU A 328 48.66 31.26 1.95
CA LEU A 328 49.60 30.39 1.23
C LEU A 328 50.45 31.17 0.21
N ALA A 329 49.86 32.11 -0.52
CA ALA A 329 50.57 32.95 -1.49
C ALA A 329 51.54 33.90 -0.81
N GLU A 330 51.13 34.60 0.26
CA GLU A 330 51.98 35.49 1.06
C GLU A 330 53.17 34.75 1.69
N TYR A 331 52.97 33.50 2.13
CA TYR A 331 54.07 32.66 2.62
C TYR A 331 55.06 32.28 1.50
N VAL A 332 54.56 31.95 0.30
CA VAL A 332 55.40 31.59 -0.86
C VAL A 332 56.14 32.81 -1.42
N ASP A 333 55.52 33.98 -1.41
CA ASP A 333 56.14 35.25 -1.82
C ASP A 333 57.16 35.74 -0.77
N GLY A 334 56.87 35.59 0.54
CA GLY A 334 57.83 35.87 1.61
C GLY A 334 59.07 35.00 1.60
N LEU A 335 58.97 33.76 1.08
CA LEU A 335 60.11 32.88 0.81
C LEU A 335 61.01 33.39 -0.33
N ARG A 336 60.49 34.26 -1.21
CA ARG A 336 61.19 34.77 -2.40
C ARG A 336 61.97 36.06 -2.14
N ASP A 337 61.53 36.87 -1.18
CA ASP A 337 62.20 38.13 -0.78
C ASP A 337 63.25 37.94 0.33
N GLY A 338 63.29 36.78 1.00
CA GLY A 338 64.25 36.44 2.06
C GLY A 338 65.57 35.86 1.54
N GLN A 339 66.31 36.62 0.74
CA GLN A 339 67.67 36.27 0.31
C GLN A 339 68.69 36.91 1.26
N ASP A 340 68.72 36.47 2.53
CA ASP A 340 69.95 36.40 3.34
C ASP A 340 69.68 35.81 4.73
N ASN A 341 70.68 35.08 5.22
CA ASN A 341 70.89 34.52 6.55
C ASN A 341 70.36 33.12 6.93
N THR A 342 71.35 32.27 7.20
CA THR A 342 71.41 31.06 8.00
C THR A 342 70.57 31.08 9.28
N GLN A 343 69.40 30.42 9.27
CA GLN A 343 68.79 29.64 10.37
C GLN A 343 67.39 29.13 9.96
N ARG A 344 67.31 28.00 9.24
CA ARG A 344 66.03 27.35 8.86
C ARG A 344 65.75 26.09 9.66
N PRO A 345 65.16 26.20 10.86
CA PRO A 345 64.14 25.22 11.29
C PRO A 345 62.70 25.71 11.63
N PRO A 346 62.40 26.97 12.03
CA PRO A 346 61.06 27.33 12.55
C PRO A 346 59.97 27.59 11.48
N GLU A 347 60.35 27.78 10.22
CA GLU A 347 59.45 28.16 9.11
C GLU A 347 58.60 27.00 8.58
N ARG A 348 59.11 25.76 8.62
CA ARG A 348 58.34 24.55 8.24
C ARG A 348 57.27 24.19 9.28
N ALA A 349 57.54 24.46 10.55
CA ALA A 349 56.58 24.24 11.63
C ALA A 349 55.38 25.20 11.51
N HIS A 350 55.60 26.45 11.08
CA HIS A 350 54.52 27.42 10.85
C HIS A 350 53.59 26.99 9.70
N MET A 351 54.15 26.57 8.56
CA MET A 351 53.34 26.04 7.45
C MET A 351 52.54 24.79 7.86
N LYS A 352 53.18 23.88 8.61
CA LYS A 352 52.51 22.69 9.11
C LYS A 352 51.34 23.04 10.04
N ASN A 353 51.55 23.94 11.00
CA ASN A 353 50.50 24.38 11.92
C ASN A 353 49.34 25.10 11.20
N PHE A 354 49.63 25.86 10.14
CA PHE A 354 48.61 26.52 9.32
C PHE A 354 47.76 25.52 8.53
N VAL A 355 48.40 24.57 7.85
CA VAL A 355 47.69 23.49 7.13
C VAL A 355 46.90 22.62 8.13
N ASP A 356 47.46 22.33 9.30
CA ASP A 356 46.76 21.60 10.36
C ASP A 356 45.54 22.38 10.88
N SER A 357 45.63 23.71 11.05
CA SER A 357 44.50 24.58 11.41
C SER A 357 43.42 24.58 10.32
N MET A 358 43.81 24.70 9.05
CA MET A 358 42.88 24.65 7.91
C MET A 358 42.14 23.31 7.84
N LEU A 359 42.86 22.20 7.99
CA LEU A 359 42.28 20.87 8.01
C LEU A 359 41.36 20.67 9.22
N GLN A 360 41.69 21.25 10.37
CA GLN A 360 40.86 21.21 11.56
C GLN A 360 39.55 22.00 11.38
N ASP A 361 39.61 23.17 10.77
CA ASP A 361 38.44 24.00 10.45
C ASP A 361 37.51 23.29 9.45
N VAL A 362 38.08 22.71 8.38
CA VAL A 362 37.34 21.92 7.41
C VAL A 362 36.66 20.73 8.07
N ARG A 363 37.38 19.97 8.91
CA ARG A 363 36.81 18.84 9.67
C ARG A 363 35.70 19.27 10.62
N ALA A 364 35.86 20.39 11.34
CA ALA A 364 34.84 20.92 12.24
C ALA A 364 33.58 21.35 11.49
N SER A 365 33.76 21.94 10.31
CA SER A 365 32.67 22.39 9.44
C SER A 365 31.84 21.23 8.88
N TYR A 366 32.50 20.16 8.43
CA TYR A 366 31.82 18.92 8.01
C TYR A 366 31.12 18.24 9.17
N LYS A 367 31.74 18.17 10.36
CA LYS A 367 31.08 17.64 11.56
C LYS A 367 29.81 18.43 11.93
N SER A 368 29.87 19.75 11.92
CA SER A 368 28.70 20.59 12.18
C SER A 368 27.58 20.37 11.15
N ARG A 369 27.94 20.23 9.86
CA ARG A 369 26.99 19.92 8.79
C ARG A 369 26.37 18.53 8.96
N GLU A 370 27.18 17.52 9.30
CA GLU A 370 26.70 16.17 9.61
C GLU A 370 25.74 16.17 10.81
N GLU A 371 26.05 16.92 11.87
CA GLU A 371 25.17 17.09 13.04
C GLU A 371 23.83 17.76 12.67
N GLN A 372 23.87 18.80 11.83
CA GLN A 372 22.66 19.44 11.30
C GLN A 372 21.82 18.45 10.49
N LEU A 373 22.42 17.70 9.56
CA LEU A 373 21.70 16.71 8.76
C LEU A 373 21.16 15.57 9.62
N ALA A 374 21.92 15.10 10.61
CA ALA A 374 21.48 14.08 11.55
C ALA A 374 20.31 14.58 12.42
N SER A 375 20.35 15.84 12.88
CA SER A 375 19.27 16.43 13.67
C SER A 375 18.00 16.64 12.83
N ALA A 376 18.12 17.09 11.58
CA ALA A 376 17.02 17.21 10.64
C ALA A 376 16.40 15.84 10.33
N ALA A 377 17.22 14.82 10.05
CA ALA A 377 16.75 13.45 9.84
C ALA A 377 16.00 12.90 11.06
N ARG A 378 16.49 13.13 12.28
CA ARG A 378 15.80 12.78 13.53
C ARG A 378 14.47 13.53 13.68
N ALA A 379 14.42 14.82 13.33
CA ALA A 379 13.21 15.62 13.38
C ALA A 379 12.15 15.12 12.37
N TYR A 380 12.54 14.82 11.13
CA TYR A 380 11.66 14.22 10.12
C TYR A 380 11.15 12.86 10.57
N LYS A 381 12.03 11.99 11.10
CA LYS A 381 11.61 10.69 11.67
C LYS A 381 10.57 10.87 12.78
N LYS A 382 10.74 11.85 13.67
CA LYS A 382 9.78 12.15 14.74
C LYS A 382 8.44 12.69 14.20
N ARG A 383 8.47 13.56 13.18
CA ARG A 383 7.24 14.06 12.52
C ARG A 383 6.50 12.93 11.81
N LEU A 384 7.23 12.07 11.11
CA LEU A 384 6.68 10.90 10.41
C LEU A 384 6.04 9.91 11.40
N GLN A 385 6.70 9.62 12.52
CA GLN A 385 6.11 8.79 13.59
C GLN A 385 4.82 9.39 14.17
N LYS A 386 4.74 10.73 14.33
CA LYS A 386 3.49 11.38 14.75
C LYS A 386 2.39 11.23 13.70
N LEU A 387 2.73 11.40 12.42
CA LEU A 387 1.78 11.25 11.31
C LEU A 387 1.23 9.81 11.24
N ILE A 388 2.10 8.81 11.41
CA ILE A 388 1.70 7.40 11.45
C ILE A 388 0.72 7.17 12.62
N LYS A 389 1.00 7.68 13.82
CA LYS A 389 0.09 7.56 14.97
C LYS A 389 -1.27 8.22 14.72
N THR A 390 -1.29 9.40 14.08
CA THR A 390 -2.55 10.06 13.72
C THR A 390 -3.31 9.28 12.64
N HIS A 391 -2.60 8.69 11.67
CA HIS A 391 -3.19 7.82 10.65
C HIS A 391 -3.81 6.57 11.28
N GLU A 392 -3.10 5.90 12.18
CA GLU A 392 -3.63 4.76 12.93
C GLU A 392 -4.88 5.11 13.74
N ALA A 393 -4.89 6.26 14.44
CA ALA A 393 -6.06 6.72 15.17
C ALA A 393 -7.26 7.00 14.24
N LEU A 394 -7.01 7.60 13.07
CA LEU A 394 -8.04 7.86 12.06
C LEU A 394 -8.59 6.55 11.46
N LEU A 395 -7.72 5.57 11.18
CA LEU A 395 -8.13 4.25 10.71
C LEU A 395 -9.03 3.54 11.73
N ILE A 396 -8.72 3.64 13.03
CA ILE A 396 -9.56 3.08 14.08
C ILE A 396 -10.94 3.76 14.09
N ALA A 397 -10.99 5.09 14.00
CA ALA A 397 -12.25 5.82 13.94
C ALA A 397 -13.08 5.45 12.70
N TYR A 398 -12.44 5.36 11.54
CA TYR A 398 -13.06 4.93 10.30
C TYR A 398 -13.63 3.51 10.40
N ARG A 399 -12.86 2.56 10.96
CA ARG A 399 -13.31 1.20 11.22
C ARG A 399 -14.57 1.18 12.08
N MET A 400 -14.56 1.89 13.21
CA MET A 400 -15.71 1.93 14.12
C MET A 400 -16.95 2.49 13.42
N GLN A 401 -16.79 3.54 12.62
CA GLN A 401 -17.89 4.12 11.86
C GLN A 401 -18.43 3.15 10.80
N ARG A 402 -17.55 2.46 10.07
CA ARG A 402 -17.93 1.48 9.06
C ARG A 402 -18.68 0.29 9.68
N GLU A 403 -18.19 -0.21 10.82
CA GLU A 403 -18.86 -1.28 11.57
C GLU A 403 -20.24 -0.84 12.07
N GLN A 404 -20.41 0.41 12.52
CA GLN A 404 -21.71 0.96 12.89
C GLN A 404 -22.69 1.04 11.72
N ILE A 405 -22.23 1.49 10.54
CA ILE A 405 -23.07 1.55 9.33
C ILE A 405 -23.50 0.15 8.90
N LEU A 406 -22.58 -0.82 8.90
CA LEU A 406 -22.88 -2.21 8.59
C LEU A 406 -23.86 -2.83 9.60
N ALA A 407 -23.74 -2.49 10.89
CA ALA A 407 -24.63 -3.00 11.94
C ALA A 407 -26.04 -2.39 11.89
N LEU A 408 -26.18 -1.12 11.49
CA LEU A 408 -27.47 -0.44 11.39
C LEU A 408 -28.33 -0.96 10.23
N GLY A 409 -27.72 -1.57 9.21
CA GLY A 409 -28.46 -2.24 8.12
C GLY A 409 -29.40 -1.32 7.34
N GLU A 410 -29.22 0.00 7.43
CA GLU A 410 -30.04 0.98 6.70
C GLU A 410 -29.76 0.85 5.20
N ARG A 411 -30.79 0.44 4.45
CA ARG A 411 -30.75 0.38 2.98
C ARG A 411 -30.55 1.80 2.42
N GLY A 412 -29.31 2.17 2.16
CA GLY A 412 -28.97 3.42 1.48
C GLY A 412 -27.63 4.04 1.88
N LEU A 413 -27.02 3.62 2.99
CA LEU A 413 -25.70 4.10 3.41
C LEU A 413 -24.61 3.14 2.93
N ASP A 414 -23.77 3.60 2.00
CA ASP A 414 -22.56 2.88 1.60
C ASP A 414 -21.53 2.95 2.74
N PRO A 415 -21.09 1.81 3.30
CA PRO A 415 -20.05 1.76 4.33
C PRO A 415 -18.67 2.23 3.83
N GLY A 416 -18.49 2.43 2.52
CA GLY A 416 -17.24 2.86 1.92
C GLY A 416 -16.21 1.72 1.76
N PRO A 417 -15.03 2.04 1.19
CA PRO A 417 -13.99 1.05 0.91
C PRO A 417 -13.45 0.39 2.20
N PRO A 418 -13.05 -0.88 2.15
CA PRO A 418 -12.45 -1.56 3.31
C PRO A 418 -11.12 -0.92 3.74
N GLU A 419 -10.82 -1.06 5.02
CA GLU A 419 -9.65 -0.46 5.71
C GLU A 419 -8.30 -0.81 5.06
N SER A 420 -8.21 -1.95 4.38
CA SER A 420 -7.02 -2.38 3.65
C SER A 420 -6.57 -1.38 2.58
N HIS A 421 -7.49 -0.61 1.98
CA HIS A 421 -7.17 0.41 0.98
C HIS A 421 -6.37 1.60 1.52
N PHE A 422 -6.33 1.77 2.85
CA PHE A 422 -5.63 2.87 3.51
C PHE A 422 -4.31 2.41 4.16
N GLY A 423 -3.80 1.24 3.79
CA GLY A 423 -2.49 0.76 4.21
C GLY A 423 -1.37 1.69 3.74
N LEU A 424 -0.39 1.99 4.59
CA LEU A 424 0.81 2.70 4.17
C LEU A 424 1.70 1.73 3.37
N ALA A 425 2.06 2.09 2.13
CA ALA A 425 2.84 1.24 1.22
C ALA A 425 4.28 0.98 1.70
N ASP A 426 4.83 1.87 2.53
CA ASP A 426 6.20 1.78 3.01
C ASP A 426 6.32 0.76 4.15
N SER A 427 6.56 -0.48 3.76
CA SER A 427 6.79 -1.60 4.67
C SER A 427 7.92 -1.31 5.66
N GLU A 428 8.98 -0.58 5.26
CA GLU A 428 10.13 -0.23 6.11
C GLU A 428 9.80 0.67 7.31
N LEU A 429 8.71 1.44 7.22
CA LEU A 429 8.26 2.36 8.28
C LEU A 429 7.34 1.68 9.30
N GLN A 430 6.74 0.56 8.93
CA GLN A 430 5.83 -0.21 9.77
C GLN A 430 6.60 -1.24 10.61
N GLY A 431 6.28 -1.32 11.90
CA GLY A 431 6.68 -2.46 12.73
C GLY A 431 6.04 -3.75 12.22
N GLU A 432 6.63 -4.90 12.54
CA GLU A 432 6.14 -6.22 12.13
C GLU A 432 4.65 -6.42 12.48
N GLN A 433 4.24 -5.98 13.67
CA GLN A 433 2.85 -6.00 14.13
C GLN A 433 1.91 -5.19 13.22
N SER A 434 2.34 -4.01 12.74
CA SER A 434 1.53 -3.17 11.85
C SER A 434 1.40 -3.81 10.46
N ARG A 435 2.43 -4.53 9.99
CA ARG A 435 2.40 -5.28 8.72
C ARG A 435 1.48 -6.49 8.81
N GLU A 436 1.53 -7.23 9.92
CA GLU A 436 0.62 -8.35 10.17
C GLU A 436 -0.83 -7.87 10.24
N LEU A 437 -1.09 -6.77 10.95
CA LEU A 437 -2.41 -6.15 10.99
C LEU A 437 -2.89 -5.73 9.59
N GLN A 438 -2.00 -5.24 8.73
CA GLN A 438 -2.33 -4.90 7.35
C GLN A 438 -2.72 -6.14 6.52
N ARG A 439 -1.97 -7.24 6.62
CA ARG A 439 -2.32 -8.53 5.99
C ARG A 439 -3.67 -9.04 6.45
N LEU A 440 -3.93 -9.01 7.76
CA LEU A 440 -5.22 -9.41 8.33
C LEU A 440 -6.38 -8.54 7.83
N ARG A 441 -6.15 -7.24 7.59
CA ARG A 441 -7.16 -6.35 6.98
C ARG A 441 -7.45 -6.73 5.53
N GLU A 442 -6.42 -7.07 4.76
CA GLU A 442 -6.57 -7.51 3.37
C GLU A 442 -7.35 -8.83 3.30
N ASP A 443 -7.03 -9.80 4.14
CA ASP A 443 -7.76 -11.07 4.22
C ASP A 443 -9.21 -10.86 4.67
N LYS A 444 -9.45 -10.00 5.66
CA LYS A 444 -10.81 -9.59 6.06
C LYS A 444 -11.57 -9.00 4.88
N ALA A 445 -10.96 -8.08 4.12
CA ALA A 445 -11.60 -7.47 2.96
C ALA A 445 -11.93 -8.48 1.84
N ARG A 446 -11.03 -9.44 1.59
CA ARG A 446 -11.25 -10.54 0.63
C ARG A 446 -12.43 -11.40 1.04
N LEU A 447 -12.50 -11.80 2.31
CA LEU A 447 -13.63 -12.59 2.84
C LEU A 447 -14.95 -11.81 2.81
N GLU A 448 -14.93 -10.52 3.13
CA GLU A 448 -16.11 -9.66 3.02
C GLU A 448 -16.61 -9.55 1.58
N SER A 449 -15.72 -9.45 0.58
CA SER A 449 -16.09 -9.47 -0.85
C SER A 449 -16.74 -10.80 -1.23
N GLN A 450 -16.11 -11.92 -0.87
CA GLN A 450 -16.64 -13.26 -1.16
C GLN A 450 -18.02 -13.47 -0.53
N LEU A 451 -18.25 -12.94 0.68
CA LEU A 451 -19.56 -13.01 1.35
C LEU A 451 -20.62 -12.18 0.60
N ARG A 452 -20.28 -10.98 0.12
CA ARG A 452 -21.18 -10.16 -0.70
C ARG A 452 -21.52 -10.85 -2.01
N ASP A 453 -20.51 -11.37 -2.72
CA ASP A 453 -20.69 -12.09 -3.97
C ASP A 453 -21.59 -13.33 -3.78
N ALA A 454 -21.42 -14.06 -2.66
CA ALA A 454 -22.26 -15.21 -2.32
C ALA A 454 -23.71 -14.81 -1.97
N LEU A 455 -23.90 -13.67 -1.29
CA LEU A 455 -25.23 -13.12 -0.99
C LEU A 455 -25.94 -12.64 -2.27
N ASP A 456 -25.21 -12.01 -3.19
CA ASP A 456 -25.74 -11.54 -4.47
C ASP A 456 -26.07 -12.71 -5.39
N GLN A 457 -25.26 -13.77 -5.40
CA GLN A 457 -25.58 -15.02 -6.09
C GLN A 457 -26.84 -15.71 -5.53
N LYS A 458 -27.12 -15.56 -4.22
CA LYS A 458 -28.34 -16.08 -3.58
C LYS A 458 -29.58 -15.21 -3.81
N ASN A 459 -29.39 -13.93 -4.11
CA ASN A 459 -30.45 -12.93 -4.30
C ASN A 459 -30.81 -12.67 -5.77
N VAL A 460 -30.27 -13.41 -6.75
CA VAL A 460 -30.72 -13.34 -8.14
C VAL A 460 -32.21 -13.75 -8.19
N PRO A 461 -33.14 -12.84 -8.54
CA PRO A 461 -34.53 -13.19 -8.70
C PRO A 461 -34.68 -14.00 -9.99
N ALA A 462 -35.11 -15.26 -9.86
CA ALA A 462 -35.67 -15.98 -10.98
C ALA A 462 -36.85 -15.18 -11.55
N ASN A 463 -36.84 -14.97 -12.86
CA ASN A 463 -37.91 -14.27 -13.60
C ASN A 463 -39.30 -14.83 -13.25
N PRO A 464 -40.32 -13.98 -13.05
CA PRO A 464 -41.69 -14.41 -12.76
C PRO A 464 -42.41 -14.73 -14.06
N ALA A 465 -42.11 -15.87 -14.66
CA ALA A 465 -42.86 -16.39 -15.80
C ALA A 465 -42.93 -17.91 -15.73
N GLN A 466 -43.54 -18.43 -14.66
CA GLN A 466 -44.29 -19.70 -14.65
C GLN A 466 -44.82 -19.96 -13.24
N SER A 467 -46.06 -19.53 -13.04
CA SER A 467 -46.90 -20.03 -11.96
C SER A 467 -47.32 -21.47 -12.28
N VAL A 468 -46.49 -22.46 -11.93
CA VAL A 468 -46.95 -23.82 -11.67
C VAL A 468 -46.07 -24.41 -10.56
N GLY A 469 -46.70 -24.83 -9.45
CA GLY A 469 -46.07 -25.75 -8.50
C GLY A 469 -45.70 -25.19 -7.13
N PHE A 470 -46.70 -24.73 -6.36
CA PHE A 470 -46.59 -24.66 -4.90
C PHE A 470 -46.54 -26.08 -4.32
N GLN A 471 -45.42 -26.82 -4.51
CA GLN A 471 -45.24 -28.14 -3.90
C GLN A 471 -43.80 -28.70 -3.85
N GLU A 472 -42.75 -27.88 -3.98
CA GLU A 472 -41.36 -28.37 -3.91
C GLU A 472 -40.57 -27.93 -2.66
N ALA A 473 -41.26 -27.42 -1.63
CA ALA A 473 -40.67 -27.19 -0.30
C ALA A 473 -40.57 -28.48 0.56
N ARG A 474 -40.44 -29.67 -0.06
CA ARG A 474 -40.32 -30.95 0.66
C ARG A 474 -39.19 -31.88 0.22
N ASN A 475 -38.36 -31.49 -0.75
CA ASN A 475 -37.24 -32.33 -1.21
C ASN A 475 -35.87 -31.71 -0.89
N SER A 476 -35.67 -31.28 0.35
CA SER A 476 -34.33 -31.09 0.94
C SER A 476 -33.71 -32.43 1.36
N GLY A 477 -33.62 -33.39 0.44
CA GLY A 477 -33.33 -34.78 0.80
C GLY A 477 -32.50 -35.59 -0.19
N LYS A 478 -32.11 -35.05 -1.34
CA LYS A 478 -31.21 -35.76 -2.29
C LYS A 478 -30.23 -34.77 -2.91
N LEU A 479 -29.19 -34.44 -2.16
CA LEU A 479 -27.90 -34.10 -2.78
C LEU A 479 -27.55 -35.29 -3.70
N THR A 480 -27.35 -35.03 -4.98
CA THR A 480 -26.99 -36.05 -5.95
C THR A 480 -25.78 -36.82 -5.44
N GLU A 481 -25.80 -38.14 -5.61
CA GLU A 481 -24.72 -39.03 -5.16
C GLU A 481 -23.36 -38.61 -5.71
N ASP A 482 -23.39 -37.97 -6.88
CA ASP A 482 -22.27 -37.31 -7.56
C ASP A 482 -21.74 -36.10 -6.79
N ALA A 483 -22.59 -35.21 -6.27
CA ALA A 483 -22.14 -34.08 -5.45
C ALA A 483 -21.48 -34.55 -4.15
N TRP A 484 -21.98 -35.64 -3.56
CA TRP A 484 -21.33 -36.28 -2.42
C TRP A 484 -20.04 -37.01 -2.80
N ALA A 485 -19.94 -37.56 -4.00
CA ALA A 485 -18.71 -38.15 -4.52
C ALA A 485 -17.63 -37.09 -4.76
N ASP A 486 -18.02 -35.92 -5.28
CA ASP A 486 -17.12 -34.78 -5.50
C ASP A 486 -16.61 -34.21 -4.18
N ILE A 487 -17.47 -34.03 -3.18
CA ILE A 487 -17.06 -33.58 -1.84
C ILE A 487 -16.09 -34.60 -1.22
N ARG A 488 -16.37 -35.91 -1.31
CA ARG A 488 -15.46 -36.95 -0.82
C ARG A 488 -14.13 -36.97 -1.58
N LYS A 489 -14.13 -36.69 -2.88
CA LYS A 489 -12.93 -36.59 -3.71
C LYS A 489 -12.09 -35.39 -3.30
N GLN A 490 -12.69 -34.21 -3.16
CA GLN A 490 -12.03 -32.99 -2.69
C GLN A 490 -11.45 -33.16 -1.29
N LEU A 491 -12.19 -33.81 -0.37
CA LEU A 491 -11.68 -34.12 0.96
C LEU A 491 -10.46 -35.04 0.90
N ARG A 492 -10.47 -36.08 0.06
CA ARG A 492 -9.32 -36.97 -0.12
C ARG A 492 -8.12 -36.24 -0.73
N GLU A 493 -8.35 -35.42 -1.76
CA GLU A 493 -7.31 -34.62 -2.41
C GLU A 493 -6.71 -33.59 -1.46
N PHE A 494 -7.54 -32.91 -0.66
CA PHE A 494 -7.08 -32.01 0.38
C PHE A 494 -6.26 -32.73 1.45
N THR A 495 -6.74 -33.87 1.96
CA THR A 495 -5.98 -34.66 2.94
C THR A 495 -4.67 -35.17 2.38
N HIS A 496 -4.65 -35.63 1.12
CA HIS A 496 -3.44 -36.16 0.50
C HIS A 496 -2.44 -35.05 0.19
N SER A 497 -2.89 -33.90 -0.33
CA SER A 497 -2.03 -32.74 -0.59
C SER A 497 -1.44 -32.19 0.70
N THR A 498 -2.25 -32.06 1.76
CA THR A 498 -1.78 -31.60 3.07
C THR A 498 -0.79 -32.59 3.68
N GLN A 499 -1.05 -33.89 3.54
CA GLN A 499 -0.13 -34.93 3.99
C GLN A 499 1.20 -34.91 3.23
N GLU A 500 1.19 -34.77 1.90
CA GLU A 500 2.42 -34.66 1.11
C GLU A 500 3.25 -33.42 1.49
N GLU A 501 2.59 -32.28 1.74
CA GLU A 501 3.27 -31.06 2.17
C GLU A 501 3.92 -31.26 3.53
N GLN A 502 3.21 -31.85 4.50
CA GLN A 502 3.76 -32.19 5.81
C GLN A 502 4.90 -33.22 5.73
N GLU A 503 4.83 -34.20 4.84
CA GLU A 503 5.90 -35.17 4.61
C GLU A 503 7.14 -34.50 3.98
N ARG A 504 6.96 -33.57 3.04
CA ARG A 504 8.05 -32.76 2.48
C ARG A 504 8.71 -31.91 3.54
N GLU A 505 7.93 -31.23 4.38
CA GLU A 505 8.43 -30.44 5.51
C GLU A 505 9.18 -31.32 6.52
N ARG A 506 8.63 -32.50 6.86
CA ARG A 506 9.28 -33.49 7.74
C ARG A 506 10.65 -33.90 7.17
N VAL A 507 10.73 -34.22 5.88
CA VAL A 507 11.99 -34.61 5.22
C VAL A 507 12.99 -33.45 5.22
N GLN A 508 12.54 -32.22 4.93
CA GLN A 508 13.41 -31.03 4.97
C GLN A 508 13.94 -30.77 6.38
N LEU A 509 13.09 -30.84 7.40
CA LEU A 509 13.48 -30.67 8.79
C LEU A 509 14.47 -31.76 9.24
N ILE A 510 14.25 -33.01 8.85
CA ILE A 510 15.19 -34.11 9.12
C ILE A 510 16.54 -33.82 8.45
N SER A 511 16.55 -33.42 7.17
CA SER A 511 17.81 -33.11 6.47
C SER A 511 18.59 -31.96 7.12
N ARG A 512 17.88 -30.91 7.57
CA ARG A 512 18.48 -29.79 8.28
C ARG A 512 18.99 -30.20 9.66
N ALA A 513 18.25 -31.06 10.37
CA ALA A 513 18.69 -31.60 11.65
C ALA A 513 19.95 -32.46 11.49
N THR A 514 20.02 -33.33 10.47
CA THR A 514 21.23 -34.13 10.21
C THR A 514 22.45 -33.28 9.91
N VAL A 515 22.31 -32.23 9.09
CA VAL A 515 23.42 -31.30 8.81
C VAL A 515 23.85 -30.56 10.08
N ALA A 516 22.91 -30.14 10.92
CA ALA A 516 23.24 -29.49 12.19
C ALA A 516 23.95 -30.45 13.16
N GLU A 517 23.53 -31.72 13.22
CA GLU A 517 24.20 -32.76 14.02
C GLU A 517 25.64 -33.01 13.52
N GLU A 518 25.87 -33.03 12.20
CA GLU A 518 27.21 -33.13 11.60
C GLU A 518 28.07 -31.91 11.93
N GLN A 519 27.54 -30.69 11.82
CA GLN A 519 28.29 -29.49 12.20
C GLN A 519 28.70 -29.49 13.67
N VAL A 520 27.82 -29.96 14.57
CA VAL A 520 28.14 -30.08 16.00
C VAL A 520 29.22 -31.13 16.22
N SER A 521 29.19 -32.27 15.53
CA SER A 521 30.24 -33.30 15.65
C SER A 521 31.58 -32.81 15.12
N GLU A 522 31.61 -32.06 14.01
CA GLU A 522 32.82 -31.41 13.48
C GLU A 522 33.41 -30.39 14.47
N LEU A 523 32.57 -29.55 15.06
CA LEU A 523 33.00 -28.59 16.08
C LEU A 523 33.53 -29.29 17.32
N GLN A 524 32.89 -30.38 17.74
CA GLN A 524 33.33 -31.18 18.87
C GLN A 524 34.69 -31.84 18.60
N GLU A 525 34.88 -32.42 17.41
CA GLU A 525 36.17 -32.95 16.99
C GLU A 525 37.26 -31.87 16.91
N TYR A 526 36.92 -30.68 16.42
CA TYR A 526 37.84 -29.54 16.38
C TYR A 526 38.28 -29.16 17.79
N VAL A 527 37.34 -29.01 18.71
CA VAL A 527 37.61 -28.72 20.12
C VAL A 527 38.49 -29.82 20.73
N ASP A 528 38.19 -31.09 20.51
CA ASP A 528 38.97 -32.20 21.07
C ASP A 528 40.41 -32.24 20.51
N LYS A 529 40.58 -32.05 19.20
CA LYS A 529 41.90 -31.97 18.55
C LYS A 529 42.71 -30.79 19.08
N HIS A 530 42.09 -29.61 19.20
CA HIS A 530 42.77 -28.42 19.69
C HIS A 530 43.05 -28.48 21.18
N LEU A 531 42.14 -28.99 22.00
CA LEU A 531 42.37 -29.24 23.43
C LEU A 531 43.52 -30.23 23.65
N ALA A 532 43.61 -31.31 22.86
CA ALA A 532 44.74 -32.23 22.93
C ALA A 532 46.07 -31.55 22.56
N ARG A 533 46.09 -30.75 21.50
CA ARG A 533 47.28 -29.95 21.11
C ARG A 533 47.67 -28.94 22.17
N TYR A 534 46.71 -28.20 22.74
CA TYR A 534 46.98 -27.24 23.81
C TYR A 534 47.50 -27.94 25.06
N LYS A 535 46.94 -29.10 25.44
CA LYS A 535 47.47 -29.91 26.56
C LYS A 535 48.91 -30.33 26.30
N GLN A 536 49.23 -30.79 25.09
CA GLN A 536 50.59 -31.17 24.70
C GLN A 536 51.55 -29.96 24.74
N GLU A 537 51.13 -28.81 24.22
CA GLU A 537 51.94 -27.59 24.22
C GLU A 537 52.14 -27.05 25.64
N VAL A 538 51.10 -27.03 26.48
CA VAL A 538 51.23 -26.69 27.91
C VAL A 538 52.21 -27.63 28.60
N THR A 539 52.19 -28.93 28.28
CA THR A 539 53.15 -29.89 28.84
C THR A 539 54.57 -29.64 28.32
N ARG A 540 54.73 -29.31 27.03
CA ARG A 540 56.02 -28.95 26.41
C ARG A 540 56.60 -27.67 27.03
N LEU A 541 55.77 -26.65 27.21
CA LEU A 541 56.14 -25.39 27.84
C LEU A 541 56.52 -25.58 29.30
N ARG A 542 55.78 -26.42 30.05
CA ARG A 542 56.12 -26.77 31.44
C ARG A 542 57.48 -27.50 31.55
N ARG A 543 57.80 -28.38 30.60
CA ARG A 543 59.13 -29.01 30.47
C ARG A 543 60.24 -28.01 30.21
N LEU A 544 60.04 -27.09 29.25
CA LEU A 544 61.01 -26.04 28.93
C LEU A 544 61.25 -25.08 30.09
N LEU A 545 60.23 -24.86 30.92
CA LEU A 545 60.29 -24.02 32.12
C LEU A 545 60.80 -24.76 33.38
N GLY A 546 61.14 -26.05 33.29
CA GLY A 546 61.68 -26.83 34.42
C GLY A 546 60.69 -27.04 35.57
N THR A 547 59.38 -26.87 35.34
CA THR A 547 58.33 -26.92 36.38
C THR A 547 57.69 -28.31 36.54
N GLU A 548 58.44 -29.39 36.24
CA GLU A 548 57.93 -30.76 36.43
C GLU A 548 58.02 -31.25 37.89
N ALA A 549 58.66 -30.51 38.79
CA ALA A 549 58.68 -30.83 40.22
C ALA A 549 57.99 -29.74 41.06
N GLY A 550 56.78 -30.05 41.54
CA GLY A 550 56.23 -29.48 42.76
C GLY A 550 55.17 -28.38 42.60
N ARG A 551 53.90 -28.79 42.58
CA ARG A 551 52.90 -28.27 43.54
C ARG A 551 51.66 -29.17 43.57
N ALA A 552 51.61 -29.98 44.62
CA ALA A 552 50.36 -30.46 45.17
C ALA A 552 49.62 -29.28 45.84
N LEU A 553 48.29 -29.41 45.89
CA LEU A 553 47.33 -28.65 46.71
C LEU A 553 46.96 -27.24 46.21
N SER A 554 45.88 -27.14 45.44
CA SER A 554 44.69 -26.39 45.86
C SER A 554 43.52 -26.64 44.91
N ALA A 555 42.32 -26.61 45.47
CA ALA A 555 40.99 -26.79 44.87
C ALA A 555 40.57 -28.24 44.57
N CYS A 556 39.82 -28.78 45.53
CA CYS A 556 38.94 -29.95 45.44
C CYS A 556 38.16 -29.95 44.12
N ALA A 557 38.44 -30.91 43.25
CA ALA A 557 37.59 -31.23 42.10
C ALA A 557 36.44 -32.13 42.61
N PRO A 558 35.16 -31.85 42.27
CA PRO A 558 34.11 -32.86 42.41
C PRO A 558 34.39 -33.98 41.42
N GLU A 559 34.14 -35.22 41.84
CA GLU A 559 34.37 -36.44 41.07
C GLU A 559 33.87 -36.38 39.61
N PRO A 560 34.56 -37.04 38.67
CA PRO A 560 34.09 -37.19 37.31
C PRO A 560 32.89 -38.14 37.30
N ARG A 561 31.67 -37.60 37.14
CA ARG A 561 30.53 -38.41 36.71
C ARG A 561 30.90 -39.06 35.38
N GLY A 562 30.82 -40.39 35.33
CA GLY A 562 31.17 -41.21 34.17
C GLY A 562 30.40 -40.80 32.91
N PRO A 563 30.79 -41.32 31.74
CA PRO A 563 30.22 -40.93 30.46
C PRO A 563 28.73 -41.25 30.46
N HIS A 564 27.89 -40.22 30.48
CA HIS A 564 26.49 -40.37 30.12
C HIS A 564 26.44 -40.77 28.65
N ARG A 565 26.37 -42.08 28.39
CA ARG A 565 25.81 -42.58 27.14
C ARG A 565 24.42 -41.96 27.02
N PRO A 566 24.13 -41.19 25.96
CA PRO A 566 22.75 -40.86 25.67
C PRO A 566 22.05 -42.18 25.35
N LYS A 567 21.02 -42.50 26.13
CA LYS A 567 20.09 -43.59 25.80
C LYS A 567 19.52 -43.25 24.43
N ARG A 568 19.88 -44.06 23.44
CA ARG A 568 19.19 -44.12 22.16
C ARG A 568 17.77 -44.58 22.49
N ASN A 569 16.83 -43.65 22.57
CA ASN A 569 15.41 -43.99 22.64
C ASN A 569 15.00 -44.44 21.23
N PRO A 570 14.63 -45.72 21.03
CA PRO A 570 13.97 -46.14 19.81
C PRO A 570 12.49 -45.87 20.02
N SER A 571 12.06 -44.66 19.71
CA SER A 571 10.63 -44.35 19.71
C SER A 571 10.41 -43.15 18.82
N TYR A 572 10.16 -43.42 17.54
CA TYR A 572 8.94 -43.04 16.85
C TYR A 572 8.98 -43.72 15.46
N GLU A 573 8.59 -45.00 15.43
CA GLU A 573 7.90 -45.54 14.27
C GLU A 573 6.52 -44.89 14.23
N ILE A 574 6.35 -43.90 13.36
CA ILE A 574 5.12 -43.64 12.59
C ILE A 574 5.55 -43.21 11.19
#